data_AF-A0A9D6H2P7-F1
#
_entry.id   AF-A0A9D6H2P7-F1
#
_cell.length_a   1.000
_cell.length_b   1.000
_cell.length_c   1.000
_cell.angle_alpha   90.00
_cell.angle_beta   90.00
_cell.angle_gamma   90.00
#
_symmetry.space_group_name_H-M   'P 1'
#
loop_
_entity.id
_entity.type
_entity.pdbx_description
1 polymer ?
#
loop_
_entity_poly.entity_id
_entity_poly.type
_entity_poly.pdbx_seq_one_letter_code
_entity_poly.pdbx_strand_id
1 'polypeptide(L)'
;MQGAADLLIRNASARCAAALLRLAGRRWASGPDADAPSEIPASQTELPMLCNFSRNTFSRVLKEFARRRLVTPGYKSLTVNDPARLRDVANVG
;
A
#
# COMPACT_ATOMS: atom_id res chain seq x y z
N MET A 1 -11.48 -3.88 -13.83
CA MET A 1 -12.15 -3.01 -12.84
C MET A 1 -12.10 -3.65 -11.44
N GLN A 2 -10.90 -3.91 -10.88
CA GLN A 2 -10.76 -4.68 -9.61
C GLN A 2 -10.37 -3.81 -8.39
N GLY A 3 -10.00 -2.54 -8.59
CA GLY A 3 -9.59 -1.66 -7.49
C GLY A 3 -10.70 -1.16 -6.57
N ALA A 4 -11.97 -1.31 -6.94
CA ALA A 4 -13.10 -0.85 -6.13
C ALA A 4 -13.34 -1.73 -4.89
N ALA A 5 -13.02 -3.03 -4.97
CA ALA A 5 -13.17 -3.95 -3.85
C ALA A 5 -12.25 -3.61 -2.68
N ASP A 6 -11.02 -3.17 -2.95
CA ASP A 6 -10.06 -2.76 -1.91
C ASP A 6 -10.62 -1.59 -1.08
N LEU A 7 -11.40 -0.69 -1.68
CA LEU A 7 -11.98 0.46 -0.98
C LEU A 7 -13.06 0.07 0.04
N LEU A 8 -13.67 -1.11 -0.13
CA LEU A 8 -14.73 -1.64 0.74
C LEU A 8 -14.16 -2.37 1.97
N ILE A 9 -12.85 -2.59 2.04
CA ILE A 9 -12.19 -3.20 3.21
C ILE A 9 -12.41 -2.30 4.43
N ARG A 10 -13.00 -2.88 5.49
CA ARG A 10 -13.38 -2.15 6.71
C ARG A 10 -12.17 -1.69 7.51
N ASN A 11 -11.16 -2.54 7.62
CA ASN A 11 -9.94 -2.23 8.34
C ASN A 11 -9.09 -1.22 7.55
N ALA A 12 -8.80 -0.06 8.15
CA ALA A 12 -8.03 1.00 7.53
C ALA A 12 -6.61 0.57 7.11
N SER A 13 -5.94 -0.27 7.90
CA SER A 13 -4.62 -0.79 7.56
C SER A 13 -4.70 -1.77 6.39
N ALA A 14 -5.63 -2.71 6.41
CA ALA A 14 -5.80 -3.65 5.31
C ALA A 14 -6.17 -2.95 3.99
N ARG A 15 -7.08 -1.96 4.05
CA ARG A 15 -7.42 -1.12 2.89
C ARG A 15 -6.23 -0.35 2.35
N CYS A 16 -5.43 0.26 3.23
CA CYS A 16 -4.23 0.99 2.82
C CYS A 16 -3.20 0.05 2.17
N ALA A 17 -2.97 -1.12 2.77
CA ALA A 17 -2.08 -2.14 2.21
C ALA A 17 -2.52 -2.56 0.80
N ALA A 18 -3.81 -2.86 0.61
CA ALA A 18 -4.37 -3.24 -0.67
C ALA A 18 -4.21 -2.12 -1.73
N ALA A 19 -4.49 -0.87 -1.36
CA ALA A 19 -4.34 0.27 -2.25
C ALA A 19 -2.88 0.51 -2.66
N LEU A 20 -1.93 0.47 -1.72
CA LEU A 20 -0.51 0.63 -2.03
C LEU A 20 0.00 -0.51 -2.92
N LEU A 21 -0.37 -1.76 -2.64
CA LEU A 21 -0.04 -2.90 -3.49
C LEU A 21 -0.60 -2.75 -4.90
N ARG A 22 -1.81 -2.19 -5.05
CA ARG A 22 -2.42 -1.95 -6.36
C ARG A 22 -1.66 -0.88 -7.13
N LEU A 23 -1.32 0.23 -6.48
CA LEU A 23 -0.52 1.30 -7.08
C LEU A 23 0.89 0.83 -7.46
N ALA A 24 1.46 -0.09 -6.69
CA ALA A 24 2.75 -0.72 -6.97
C ALA A 24 2.69 -1.83 -8.03
N GLY A 25 1.50 -2.20 -8.54
CA GLY A 25 1.36 -3.34 -9.46
C GLY A 25 1.61 -4.71 -8.82
N ARG A 26 1.57 -4.81 -7.48
CA ARG A 26 1.88 -6.03 -6.71
C ARG A 26 0.67 -6.71 -6.05
N ARG A 27 -0.53 -6.11 -6.08
CA ARG A 27 -1.73 -6.65 -5.40
C ARG A 27 -2.13 -8.06 -5.86
N TRP A 28 -2.09 -8.28 -7.16
CA TRP A 28 -2.46 -9.55 -7.81
C TRP A 28 -1.32 -10.09 -8.68
N ALA A 29 -0.10 -9.56 -8.51
CA ALA A 29 1.06 -10.04 -9.23
C ALA A 29 1.27 -11.53 -8.93
N SER A 30 1.60 -12.29 -9.97
CA SER A 30 1.91 -13.71 -9.91
C SER A 30 3.20 -13.95 -10.69
N GLY A 31 4.01 -14.91 -10.28
CA GLY A 31 5.31 -15.21 -10.90
C GLY A 31 6.52 -14.80 -10.05
N PRO A 32 7.74 -14.95 -10.60
CA PRO A 32 8.99 -14.84 -9.83
C PRO A 32 9.19 -13.46 -9.22
N ASP A 33 8.70 -12.40 -9.87
CA ASP A 33 8.83 -11.02 -9.39
C ASP A 33 7.66 -10.57 -8.54
N ALA A 34 6.65 -11.42 -8.25
CA ALA A 34 5.45 -10.99 -7.55
C ALA A 34 5.77 -10.29 -6.22
N ASP A 35 6.79 -10.79 -5.51
CA ASP A 35 7.24 -10.32 -4.20
C ASP A 35 8.45 -9.39 -4.26
N ALA A 36 8.90 -9.02 -5.46
CA ALA A 36 10.00 -8.07 -5.61
C ALA A 36 9.57 -6.67 -5.13
N PRO A 37 10.46 -5.91 -4.46
CA PRO A 37 10.20 -4.52 -4.09
C PRO A 37 9.77 -3.68 -5.29
N SER A 38 8.95 -2.67 -5.03
CA SER A 38 8.35 -1.88 -6.10
C SER A 38 8.12 -0.44 -5.66
N GLU A 39 8.54 0.50 -6.49
CA GLU A 39 8.35 1.92 -6.24
C GLU A 39 7.02 2.42 -6.81
N ILE A 40 6.35 3.30 -6.05
CA ILE A 40 5.21 4.09 -6.47
C ILE A 40 5.69 5.53 -6.64
N PRO A 41 5.71 6.08 -7.86
CA PRO A 41 6.10 7.47 -8.11
C PRO A 41 4.93 8.42 -7.77
N ALA A 42 4.64 8.58 -6.49
CA ALA A 42 3.62 9.49 -5.98
C ALA A 42 4.05 10.12 -4.66
N SER A 43 3.72 11.40 -4.48
CA SER A 43 4.03 12.13 -3.25
C SER A 43 3.13 11.73 -2.08
N GLN A 44 3.58 12.05 -0.87
CA GLN A 44 2.78 11.84 0.35
C GLN A 44 1.48 12.66 0.39
N THR A 45 1.35 13.68 -0.46
CA THR A 45 0.10 14.45 -0.62
C THR A 45 -0.85 13.81 -1.64
N GLU A 46 -0.33 13.08 -2.62
CA GLU A 46 -1.10 12.39 -3.66
C GLU A 46 -1.59 11.02 -3.18
N LEU A 47 -0.72 10.27 -2.50
CA LEU A 47 -1.01 8.91 -2.04
C LEU A 47 -2.29 8.77 -1.19
N PRO A 48 -2.59 9.67 -0.22
CA PRO A 48 -3.85 9.60 0.52
C PRO A 48 -5.07 9.70 -0.39
N MET A 49 -5.04 10.58 -1.40
CA MET A 49 -6.15 10.74 -2.34
C MET A 49 -6.33 9.49 -3.20
N LEU A 50 -5.23 8.95 -3.73
CA LEU A 50 -5.23 7.72 -4.54
C LEU A 50 -5.69 6.48 -3.76
N CYS A 51 -5.52 6.50 -2.44
CA CYS A 51 -5.94 5.42 -1.53
C CYS A 51 -7.31 5.70 -0.87
N ASN A 52 -7.98 6.81 -1.17
CA ASN A 52 -9.23 7.26 -0.54
C ASN A 52 -9.15 7.36 1.01
N PHE A 53 -8.08 7.98 1.51
CA PHE A 53 -7.88 8.26 2.93
C PHE A 53 -7.77 9.76 3.20
N SER A 54 -8.17 10.16 4.39
CA SER A 54 -7.72 11.44 4.94
C SER A 54 -6.21 11.42 5.16
N ARG A 55 -5.57 12.59 5.06
CA ARG A 55 -4.13 12.73 5.33
C ARG A 55 -3.72 12.16 6.69
N ASN A 56 -4.53 12.40 7.73
CA ASN A 56 -4.19 12.01 9.09
C ASN A 56 -4.24 10.48 9.27
N THR A 57 -5.26 9.82 8.72
CA THR A 57 -5.38 8.35 8.76
C THR A 57 -4.26 7.69 7.95
N PHE A 58 -3.98 8.22 6.75
CA PHE A 58 -2.90 7.70 5.91
C PHE A 58 -1.54 7.81 6.60
N SER A 59 -1.19 8.98 7.14
CA SER A 59 0.10 9.18 7.84
C SER A 59 0.27 8.25 9.04
N ARG A 60 -0.79 8.00 9.81
CA ARG A 60 -0.76 7.06 10.95
C ARG A 60 -0.46 5.63 10.48
N VAL A 61 -1.17 5.15 9.47
CA VAL A 61 -0.99 3.80 8.92
C VAL A 61 0.39 3.66 8.26
N LEU A 62 0.80 4.68 7.49
CA LEU A 62 2.08 4.69 6.81
C LEU A 62 3.25 4.63 7.79
N LYS A 63 3.18 5.40 8.90
CA LYS A 63 4.19 5.35 9.95
C LYS A 63 4.33 3.95 10.55
N GLU A 64 3.20 3.26 10.76
CA GLU A 64 3.22 1.89 11.26
C GLU A 64 3.82 0.90 10.25
N PHE A 65 3.50 1.03 8.97
CA PHE A 65 4.10 0.20 7.92
C PHE A 65 5.60 0.44 7.76
N ALA A 66 6.04 1.69 7.85
CA ALA A 66 7.46 2.05 7.82
C ALA A 66 8.21 1.48 9.03
N ARG A 67 7.64 1.56 10.23
CA ARG A 67 8.20 0.92 11.45
C ARG A 67 8.38 -0.58 11.28
N ARG A 68 7.43 -1.24 10.61
CA ARG A 68 7.47 -2.68 10.29
C ARG A 68 8.31 -3.01 9.05
N ARG A 69 8.96 -2.00 8.44
CA ARG A 69 9.76 -2.09 7.21
C ARG A 69 8.98 -2.61 5.98
N LEU A 70 7.65 -2.54 5.99
CA LEU A 70 6.82 -2.94 4.85
C LEU A 70 6.91 -1.95 3.69
N VAL A 71 7.15 -0.68 4.00
CA VAL A 71 7.30 0.41 3.03
C VAL A 71 8.41 1.36 3.45
N THR A 72 8.99 2.05 2.49
CA THR A 72 9.96 3.14 2.71
C THR A 72 9.46 4.39 1.99
N PRO A 73 9.11 5.47 2.71
CA PRO A 73 8.78 6.74 2.07
C PRO A 73 10.04 7.39 1.49
N GLY A 74 9.97 7.79 0.23
CA GLY A 74 10.99 8.56 -0.47
C GLY A 74 10.52 9.99 -0.78
N TYR A 75 11.39 10.79 -1.39
CA TYR A 75 10.98 12.11 -1.90
C TYR A 75 10.14 11.91 -3.17
N LYS A 76 8.87 12.33 -3.11
CA LYS A 76 7.88 12.12 -4.19
C LYS A 76 7.71 10.65 -4.62
N SER A 77 8.09 9.71 -3.75
CA SER A 77 7.93 8.29 -4.01
C SER A 77 7.65 7.51 -2.73
N LEU A 78 7.18 6.27 -2.90
CA LEU A 78 7.06 5.29 -1.84
C LEU A 78 7.48 3.93 -2.37
N THR A 79 8.43 3.28 -1.71
CA THR A 79 8.82 1.90 -2.02
C THR A 79 7.98 0.94 -1.18
N VAL A 80 7.36 -0.03 -1.81
CA VAL A 80 6.84 -1.24 -1.14
C VAL A 80 8.01 -2.22 -1.05
N ASN A 81 8.52 -2.44 0.17
CA ASN A 81 9.71 -3.25 0.40
C ASN A 81 9.38 -4.76 0.42
N ASP A 82 8.22 -5.10 0.98
CA ASP A 82 7.80 -6.49 1.20
C ASP A 82 6.35 -6.67 0.75
N PRO A 83 6.11 -6.87 -0.56
CA PRO A 83 4.77 -7.07 -1.10
C PRO A 83 4.05 -8.30 -0.52
N ALA A 84 4.78 -9.36 -0.16
CA ALA A 84 4.20 -10.57 0.42
C ALA A 84 3.56 -10.28 1.78
N ARG A 85 4.33 -9.74 2.72
CA ARG A 85 3.80 -9.41 4.06
C ARG A 85 2.75 -8.30 4.01
N LEU A 86 2.85 -7.39 3.05
CA LEU A 86 1.83 -6.37 2.85
C LEU A 86 0.53 -6.98 2.30
N ARG A 87 0.59 -8.03 1.47
CA ARG A 87 -0.60 -8.78 1.03
C ARG A 87 -1.27 -9.51 2.19
N ASP A 88 -0.50 -10.07 3.11
CA ASP A 88 -1.07 -10.67 4.33
C ASP A 88 -1.87 -9.64 5.14
N VAL A 89 -1.33 -8.43 5.32
CA VAL A 89 -2.05 -7.33 5.98
C VAL A 89 -3.35 -6.98 5.24
N ALA A 90 -3.32 -6.98 3.91
CA ALA A 90 -4.50 -6.71 3.08
C ALA A 90 -5.58 -7.81 3.16
N ASN A 91 -5.20 -9.06 3.39
CA ASN A 91 -6.11 -10.21 3.38
C ASN A 91 -6.69 -10.55 4.76
N VAL A 92 -6.07 -10.09 5.86
CA VAL A 92 -6.50 -10.40 7.24
C VAL A 92 -7.59 -9.46 7.77
N GLY A 93 -7.81 -8.30 7.14
CA GLY A 93 -8.66 -7.22 7.68
C GLY A 93 -10.02 -7.00 7.01
#